data_AF-A0AAU3AHR3-F1
#
_entry.id   AF-A0AAU3AHR3-F1
#
_cell.length_a   1.000
_cell.length_b   1.000
_cell.length_c   1.000
_cell.angle_alpha   90.00
_cell.angle_beta   90.00
_cell.angle_gamma   90.00
#
_symmetry.space_group_name_H-M   'P 1'
#
loop_
_entity.id
_entity.type
_entity.pdbx_description
1 polymer ?
#
loop_
_entity_poly.entity_id
_entity_poly.type
_entity_poly.pdbx_seq_one_letter_code
_entity_poly.pdbx_strand_id
1 'polypeptide(L)'
;MRTSRRSTARTTALALLATAALAVGATATTPAAGAPAAKKQGPTSVAYIEVNSNSMLNVGKYSLANGGGNVFDIAVVFAANINYDTAKKSAYLYFNPNVQRVLDNAATQIRPLQAKGIKVMLSVLGNHQGAGFANLPSKAAASAFAKQLSDAVSTYGLDGIDFDDEYAEYGRNGTGQPNDSSFVHLVSALRDNMPNKLISLYNIGPSATRLSYGGVNISSKFNYAWNPYYGTWGVPGIALPKANLSPAAIDFASTSSTTAASLARRTVSEGYGVYLTYNLDGSDRHTYVSGFTRQLYGSDAVYTP
;
A
#
# COMPACT_ATOMS: atom_id res chain seq x y z
N MET A 1 -48.38 38.59 -59.34
CA MET A 1 -48.49 40.03 -59.62
C MET A 1 -48.03 40.78 -58.37
N ARG A 2 -47.14 41.76 -58.54
CA ARG A 2 -46.74 42.87 -57.63
C ARG A 2 -47.70 43.12 -56.44
N THR A 3 -47.33 43.46 -55.21
CA THR A 3 -46.38 44.48 -54.70
C THR A 3 -46.50 44.52 -53.15
N SER A 4 -45.44 44.82 -52.38
CA SER A 4 -45.25 46.06 -51.55
C SER A 4 -46.26 46.25 -50.40
N ARG A 5 -45.98 46.66 -49.15
CA ARG A 5 -44.89 47.43 -48.53
C ARG A 5 -45.09 47.39 -47.01
N ARG A 6 -44.01 47.73 -46.30
CA ARG A 6 -43.84 47.97 -44.85
C ARG A 6 -44.91 48.88 -44.22
N SER A 7 -45.20 48.67 -42.93
CA SER A 7 -44.97 49.70 -41.88
C SER A 7 -45.14 49.15 -40.46
N THR A 8 -44.13 49.41 -39.65
CA THR A 8 -44.02 49.27 -38.20
C THR A 8 -44.99 50.19 -37.44
N ALA A 9 -45.53 49.74 -36.29
CA ALA A 9 -45.08 50.19 -34.95
C ALA A 9 -46.20 50.17 -33.87
N ARG A 10 -45.74 49.84 -32.66
CA ARG A 10 -46.20 50.26 -31.31
C ARG A 10 -47.27 49.45 -30.55
N THR A 11 -46.73 48.57 -29.70
CA THR A 11 -46.90 48.46 -28.24
C THR A 11 -48.24 48.82 -27.58
N THR A 12 -48.83 47.84 -26.88
CA THR A 12 -49.32 47.95 -25.49
C THR A 12 -49.42 46.54 -24.89
N ALA A 13 -48.82 46.35 -23.71
CA ALA A 13 -48.84 45.12 -22.93
C ALA A 13 -49.99 45.16 -21.92
N LEU A 14 -50.64 44.01 -21.63
CA LEU A 14 -51.30 43.80 -20.34
C LEU A 14 -51.51 42.30 -20.01
N ALA A 15 -51.00 41.95 -18.82
CA ALA A 15 -51.46 40.97 -17.84
C ALA A 15 -51.62 39.49 -18.23
N LEU A 16 -50.73 38.65 -17.69
CA LEU A 16 -51.03 37.26 -17.35
C LEU A 16 -50.87 37.06 -15.85
N LEU A 17 -51.96 36.60 -15.23
CA LEU A 17 -52.08 36.17 -13.85
C LEU A 17 -51.14 35.00 -13.57
N ALA A 18 -50.25 35.13 -12.59
CA ALA A 18 -49.48 34.02 -12.04
C ALA A 18 -50.14 33.53 -10.76
N THR A 19 -50.63 32.29 -10.78
CA THR A 19 -51.09 31.54 -9.60
C THR A 19 -49.93 31.28 -8.65
N ALA A 20 -50.08 31.69 -7.40
CA ALA A 20 -49.15 31.38 -6.32
C ALA A 20 -49.26 29.90 -5.91
N ALA A 21 -48.17 29.16 -6.01
CA ALA A 21 -47.98 27.88 -5.33
C ALA A 21 -46.99 28.11 -4.17
N LEU A 22 -47.48 27.99 -2.94
CA LEU A 22 -46.68 27.98 -1.72
C LEU A 22 -45.93 26.65 -1.64
N ALA A 23 -44.64 26.66 -1.95
CA ALA A 23 -43.71 25.61 -1.57
C ALA A 23 -42.84 26.15 -0.42
N VAL A 24 -43.05 25.61 0.78
CA VAL A 24 -42.24 25.88 1.96
C VAL A 24 -40.84 25.33 1.69
N GLY A 25 -39.87 26.23 1.45
CA GLY A 25 -38.47 25.89 1.29
C GLY A 25 -37.87 25.47 2.62
N ALA A 26 -37.80 24.17 2.88
CA ALA A 26 -36.85 23.64 3.85
C ALA A 26 -35.45 23.77 3.24
N THR A 27 -34.68 24.76 3.70
CA THR A 27 -33.26 24.85 3.39
C THR A 27 -32.54 23.68 4.05
N ALA A 28 -32.44 22.57 3.34
CA ALA A 28 -31.47 21.54 3.65
C ALA A 28 -30.09 22.17 3.47
N THR A 29 -29.46 22.57 4.57
CA THR A 29 -28.03 22.89 4.60
C THR A 29 -27.30 21.59 4.29
N THR A 30 -26.97 21.38 3.01
CA THR A 30 -25.92 20.44 2.61
C THR A 30 -24.67 20.80 3.42
N PRO A 31 -24.06 19.85 4.14
CA PRO A 31 -22.76 20.13 4.74
C PRO A 31 -21.83 20.46 3.59
N ALA A 32 -21.21 21.64 3.68
CA ALA A 32 -20.15 22.02 2.75
C ALA A 32 -19.15 20.86 2.70
N ALA A 33 -18.96 20.28 1.52
CA ALA A 33 -17.87 19.36 1.29
C ALA A 33 -16.60 20.09 1.75
N GLY A 34 -16.00 19.60 2.84
CA GLY A 34 -14.79 20.18 3.39
C GLY A 34 -13.78 20.35 2.25
N ALA A 35 -13.11 21.51 2.22
CA ALA A 35 -12.02 21.73 1.29
C ALA A 35 -11.10 20.49 1.29
N PRO A 36 -10.63 20.03 0.11
CA PRO A 36 -9.77 18.85 0.06
C PRO A 36 -8.63 19.06 1.04
N ALA A 37 -8.46 18.12 1.98
CA ALA A 37 -7.39 18.18 2.97
C ALA A 37 -6.08 18.44 2.22
N ALA A 38 -5.31 19.43 2.68
CA ALA A 38 -4.04 19.77 2.07
C ALA A 38 -3.22 18.49 1.91
N LYS A 39 -2.76 18.21 0.69
CA LYS A 39 -2.01 16.99 0.39
C LYS A 39 -0.78 16.96 1.29
N LYS A 40 -0.72 15.97 2.19
CA LYS A 40 0.43 15.70 3.05
C LYS A 40 1.72 15.77 2.23
N GLN A 41 2.66 16.60 2.67
CA GLN A 41 3.98 16.74 2.07
C GLN A 41 5.00 15.99 2.92
N GLY A 42 5.88 15.23 2.28
CA GLY A 42 6.94 14.45 2.92
C GLY A 42 6.98 13.01 2.45
N PRO A 43 7.85 12.18 3.06
CA PRO A 43 7.99 10.76 2.72
C PRO A 43 6.70 9.95 2.88
N THR A 44 6.52 8.93 2.05
CA THR A 44 5.48 7.92 2.21
C THR A 44 5.80 7.05 3.42
N SER A 45 4.88 6.96 4.38
CA SER A 45 5.02 6.09 5.54
C SER A 45 4.24 4.80 5.39
N VAL A 46 4.89 3.70 5.76
CA VAL A 46 4.39 2.33 5.61
C VAL A 46 4.23 1.73 7.00
N ALA A 47 3.12 1.01 7.23
CA ALA A 47 2.86 0.28 8.46
C ALA A 47 2.57 -1.19 8.16
N TYR A 48 3.49 -2.08 8.56
CA TYR A 48 3.23 -3.51 8.62
C TYR A 48 2.43 -3.85 9.87
N ILE A 49 1.40 -4.68 9.69
CA ILE A 49 0.52 -5.14 10.76
C ILE A 49 0.57 -6.67 10.83
N GLU A 50 1.08 -7.17 11.95
CA GLU A 50 1.01 -8.58 12.35
C GLU A 50 -0.44 -8.97 12.62
N VAL A 51 -1.17 -9.40 11.58
CA VAL A 51 -2.63 -9.65 11.68
C VAL A 51 -2.98 -10.87 12.52
N ASN A 52 -1.98 -11.65 12.90
CA ASN A 52 -2.10 -12.70 13.91
C ASN A 52 -2.47 -12.15 15.29
N SER A 53 -2.13 -10.88 15.58
CA SER A 53 -2.34 -10.29 16.91
C SER A 53 -2.98 -8.91 16.88
N ASN A 54 -3.01 -8.23 15.73
CA ASN A 54 -3.44 -6.84 15.61
C ASN A 54 -4.44 -6.63 14.47
N SER A 55 -5.30 -5.61 14.59
CA SER A 55 -6.22 -5.21 13.53
C SER A 55 -5.56 -4.23 12.55
N MET A 56 -5.83 -4.41 11.26
CA MET A 56 -5.46 -3.45 10.22
C MET A 56 -5.99 -2.03 10.51
N LEU A 57 -7.13 -1.91 11.19
CA LEU A 57 -7.79 -0.63 11.45
C LEU A 57 -6.97 0.31 12.32
N ASN A 58 -6.01 -0.21 13.09
CA ASN A 58 -5.10 0.61 13.91
C ASN A 58 -4.34 1.64 13.07
N VAL A 59 -4.01 1.31 11.82
CA VAL A 59 -3.34 2.24 10.89
C VAL A 59 -4.18 3.50 10.64
N GLY A 60 -5.49 3.35 10.56
CA GLY A 60 -6.42 4.45 10.29
C GLY A 60 -6.74 5.33 11.50
N LYS A 61 -6.20 5.02 12.68
CA LYS A 61 -6.45 5.76 13.93
C LYS A 61 -5.57 6.99 14.11
N TYR A 62 -4.57 7.19 13.25
CA TYR A 62 -3.60 8.26 13.38
C TYR A 62 -3.73 9.27 12.25
N SER A 63 -3.97 10.54 12.61
CA SER A 63 -4.01 11.68 11.70
C SER A 63 -2.99 12.74 12.11
N LEU A 64 -2.55 13.58 11.18
CA LEU A 64 -1.68 14.71 11.46
C LEU A 64 -2.50 15.84 12.09
N ALA A 65 -2.04 16.36 13.23
CA ALA A 65 -2.67 17.51 13.90
C ALA A 65 -2.79 18.72 12.94
N ASN A 66 -1.77 18.96 12.13
CA ASN A 66 -1.78 19.98 11.10
C ASN A 66 -2.38 19.40 9.81
N GLY A 67 -3.59 19.84 9.47
CA GLY A 67 -4.24 19.53 8.19
C GLY A 67 -5.02 18.20 8.13
N GLY A 68 -4.98 17.38 9.19
CA GLY A 68 -5.84 16.19 9.33
C GLY A 68 -5.54 15.03 8.39
N GLY A 69 -4.46 15.09 7.59
CA GLY A 69 -4.07 14.00 6.69
C GLY A 69 -3.67 12.73 7.44
N ASN A 70 -3.71 11.57 6.78
CA ASN A 70 -3.31 10.31 7.43
C ASN A 70 -1.85 10.37 7.86
N VAL A 71 -1.54 9.79 9.03
CA VAL A 71 -0.15 9.53 9.38
C VAL A 71 0.45 8.52 8.43
N PHE A 72 -0.21 7.39 8.20
CA PHE A 72 0.27 6.29 7.37
C PHE A 72 -0.37 6.32 5.99
N ASP A 73 0.42 6.00 4.96
CA ASP A 73 -0.01 6.06 3.56
C ASP A 73 -0.21 4.64 2.97
N ILE A 74 0.54 3.67 3.49
CA ILE A 74 0.47 2.26 3.10
C ILE A 74 0.34 1.40 4.36
N ALA A 75 -0.64 0.51 4.39
CA ALA A 75 -0.79 -0.56 5.36
C ALA A 75 -0.46 -1.90 4.70
N VAL A 76 0.31 -2.76 5.37
CA VAL A 76 0.70 -4.07 4.85
C VAL A 76 0.13 -5.16 5.77
N VAL A 77 -0.70 -6.04 5.21
CA VAL A 77 -1.19 -7.24 5.87
C VAL A 77 -0.02 -8.23 5.95
N PHE A 78 0.49 -8.47 7.16
CA PHE A 78 1.62 -9.36 7.39
C PHE A 78 1.18 -10.65 8.12
N ALA A 79 1.33 -11.84 7.53
CA ALA A 79 1.65 -12.11 6.12
C ALA A 79 0.99 -13.38 5.59
N ALA A 80 0.71 -13.39 4.29
CA ALA A 80 0.47 -14.62 3.52
C ALA A 80 1.78 -15.40 3.32
N ASN A 81 1.68 -16.61 2.79
CA ASN A 81 2.84 -17.49 2.64
C ASN A 81 2.96 -18.10 1.24
N ILE A 82 4.19 -18.33 0.81
CA ILE A 82 4.50 -19.31 -0.25
C ILE A 82 4.72 -20.68 0.39
N ASN A 83 3.78 -21.60 0.16
CA ASN A 83 3.86 -22.99 0.60
C ASN A 83 4.26 -23.92 -0.55
N TYR A 84 4.54 -25.19 -0.23
CA TYR A 84 4.93 -26.22 -1.18
C TYR A 84 4.07 -27.48 -1.05
N ASP A 85 3.44 -27.90 -2.14
CA ASP A 85 2.75 -29.19 -2.25
C ASP A 85 3.78 -30.23 -2.72
N THR A 86 4.17 -31.15 -1.83
CA THR A 86 5.21 -32.15 -2.10
C THR A 86 4.78 -33.23 -3.09
N ALA A 87 3.48 -33.52 -3.18
CA ALA A 87 2.94 -34.50 -4.12
C ALA A 87 2.94 -33.93 -5.54
N LYS A 88 2.51 -32.66 -5.69
CA LYS A 88 2.47 -31.97 -6.99
C LYS A 88 3.80 -31.33 -7.37
N LYS A 89 4.74 -31.22 -6.43
CA LYS A 89 6.02 -30.51 -6.56
C LYS A 89 5.84 -29.06 -7.03
N SER A 90 4.87 -28.37 -6.45
CA SER A 90 4.48 -27.03 -6.87
C SER A 90 4.27 -26.08 -5.69
N ALA A 91 4.73 -24.84 -5.85
CA ALA A 91 4.44 -23.78 -4.90
C ALA A 91 2.99 -23.29 -5.03
N TYR A 92 2.39 -22.89 -3.91
CA TYR A 92 1.04 -22.30 -3.87
C TYR A 92 0.94 -21.21 -2.81
N LEU A 93 0.03 -20.25 -3.05
CA LEU A 93 -0.23 -19.16 -2.13
C LEU A 93 -1.12 -19.68 -1.00
N TYR A 94 -0.69 -19.46 0.23
CA TYR A 94 -1.39 -19.87 1.43
C TYR A 94 -1.72 -18.68 2.32
N PHE A 95 -2.93 -18.69 2.88
CA PHE A 95 -3.35 -17.75 3.91
C PHE A 95 -3.59 -18.53 5.19
N ASN A 96 -2.88 -18.16 6.26
CA ASN A 96 -3.25 -18.66 7.58
C ASN A 96 -4.65 -18.12 7.97
N PRO A 97 -5.32 -18.72 8.99
CA PRO A 97 -6.68 -18.33 9.35
C PRO A 97 -6.85 -16.84 9.71
N ASN A 98 -5.83 -16.18 10.24
CA ASN A 98 -5.92 -14.75 10.60
C ASN A 98 -5.84 -13.84 9.38
N VAL A 99 -4.94 -14.15 8.43
CA VAL A 99 -4.86 -13.47 7.14
C VAL A 99 -6.16 -13.68 6.36
N GLN A 100 -6.62 -14.94 6.25
CA GLN A 100 -7.88 -15.25 5.59
C GLN A 100 -9.04 -14.47 6.21
N ARG A 101 -9.11 -14.41 7.54
CA ARG A 101 -10.15 -13.62 8.25
C ARG A 101 -10.11 -12.14 7.87
N VAL A 102 -8.93 -11.51 7.76
CA VAL A 102 -8.82 -10.11 7.33
C VAL A 102 -9.29 -9.94 5.88
N LEU A 103 -8.91 -10.87 4.99
CA LEU A 103 -9.26 -10.83 3.57
C LEU A 103 -10.76 -11.06 3.33
N ASP A 104 -11.36 -12.04 4.00
CA ASP A 104 -12.81 -12.30 3.96
C ASP A 104 -13.62 -11.12 4.49
N ASN A 105 -13.07 -10.41 5.47
CA ASN A 105 -13.67 -9.22 6.07
C ASN A 105 -13.13 -7.92 5.45
N ALA A 106 -12.72 -7.93 4.17
CA ALA A 106 -12.17 -6.75 3.50
C ALA A 106 -13.08 -5.52 3.61
N ALA A 107 -14.41 -5.70 3.57
CA ALA A 107 -15.39 -4.62 3.72
C ALA A 107 -15.24 -3.83 5.03
N THR A 108 -14.80 -4.48 6.12
CA THR A 108 -14.69 -3.86 7.45
C THR A 108 -13.25 -3.71 7.93
N GLN A 109 -12.29 -4.46 7.38
CA GLN A 109 -10.87 -4.39 7.78
C GLN A 109 -9.98 -3.63 6.79
N ILE A 110 -10.38 -3.53 5.51
CA ILE A 110 -9.55 -2.99 4.43
C ILE A 110 -10.20 -1.74 3.81
N ARG A 111 -11.47 -1.82 3.41
CA ARG A 111 -12.19 -0.72 2.75
C ARG A 111 -12.20 0.57 3.57
N PRO A 112 -12.34 0.56 4.91
CA PRO A 112 -12.25 1.80 5.69
C PRO A 112 -10.89 2.51 5.55
N LEU A 113 -9.79 1.76 5.45
CA LEU A 113 -8.45 2.33 5.23
C LEU A 113 -8.34 2.92 3.82
N GLN A 114 -8.78 2.16 2.81
CA GLN A 114 -8.76 2.61 1.42
C GLN A 114 -9.66 3.84 1.19
N ALA A 115 -10.80 3.93 1.87
CA ALA A 115 -11.68 5.11 1.84
C ALA A 115 -11.00 6.35 2.43
N LYS A 116 -10.09 6.18 3.40
CA LYS A 116 -9.21 7.25 3.89
C LYS A 116 -8.05 7.57 2.93
N GLY A 117 -7.88 6.83 1.84
CA GLY A 117 -6.78 6.97 0.89
C GLY A 117 -5.52 6.18 1.26
N ILE A 118 -5.57 5.35 2.29
CA ILE A 118 -4.46 4.47 2.71
C ILE A 118 -4.44 3.24 1.80
N LYS A 119 -3.32 2.97 1.15
CA LYS A 119 -3.16 1.79 0.29
C LYS A 119 -3.00 0.55 1.17
N VAL A 120 -3.60 -0.57 0.77
CA VAL A 120 -3.50 -1.83 1.51
C VAL A 120 -2.85 -2.91 0.65
N MET A 121 -1.66 -3.35 1.07
CA MET A 121 -0.88 -4.39 0.40
C MET A 121 -0.91 -5.70 1.19
N LEU A 122 -0.63 -6.81 0.52
CA LEU A 122 -0.43 -8.11 1.15
C LEU A 122 1.04 -8.51 1.06
N SER A 123 1.69 -8.70 2.20
CA SER A 123 3.03 -9.30 2.24
C SER A 123 2.96 -10.81 2.10
N VAL A 124 3.94 -11.37 1.40
CA VAL A 124 4.10 -12.80 1.20
C VAL A 124 5.49 -13.19 1.70
N LEU A 125 5.51 -14.17 2.59
CA LEU A 125 6.70 -14.68 3.29
C LEU A 125 6.93 -16.16 2.97
N GLY A 126 8.17 -16.64 3.08
CA GLY A 126 8.43 -18.08 3.15
C GLY A 126 7.74 -18.73 4.35
N ASN A 127 7.62 -20.06 4.32
CA ASN A 127 6.93 -20.79 5.39
C ASN A 127 7.55 -22.17 5.67
N HIS A 128 8.88 -22.22 5.67
CA HIS A 128 9.67 -23.36 6.11
C HIS A 128 9.34 -24.64 5.32
N GLN A 129 9.01 -24.52 4.03
CA GLN A 129 8.56 -25.64 3.19
C GLN A 129 9.46 -25.86 1.98
N GLY A 130 10.53 -25.09 1.84
CA GLY A 130 11.51 -25.19 0.77
C GLY A 130 11.20 -24.33 -0.45
N ALA A 131 9.93 -24.07 -0.75
CA ALA A 131 9.56 -23.15 -1.82
C ALA A 131 9.74 -21.69 -1.39
N GLY A 132 10.40 -20.89 -2.22
CA GLY A 132 10.61 -19.47 -2.04
C GLY A 132 10.66 -18.75 -3.38
N PHE A 133 10.69 -17.42 -3.36
CA PHE A 133 10.58 -16.63 -4.60
C PHE A 133 11.81 -16.77 -5.50
N ALA A 134 12.94 -17.22 -4.94
CA ALA A 134 14.19 -17.42 -5.68
C ALA A 134 14.39 -18.85 -6.22
N ASN A 135 13.51 -19.82 -5.98
CA ASN A 135 13.74 -21.22 -6.42
C ASN A 135 12.63 -21.87 -7.24
N LEU A 136 11.69 -21.10 -7.80
CA LEU A 136 10.68 -21.63 -8.72
C LEU A 136 11.39 -22.22 -9.95
N PRO A 137 11.04 -23.46 -10.35
CA PRO A 137 11.89 -24.25 -11.25
C PRO A 137 11.82 -23.83 -12.72
N SER A 138 10.85 -22.99 -13.10
CA SER A 138 10.67 -22.55 -14.48
C SER A 138 9.87 -21.26 -14.55
N LYS A 139 9.92 -20.59 -15.71
CA LYS A 139 9.06 -19.44 -16.03
C LYS A 139 7.57 -19.77 -15.88
N ALA A 140 7.16 -20.99 -16.24
CA ALA A 140 5.76 -21.43 -16.08
C ALA A 140 5.36 -21.54 -14.61
N ALA A 141 6.20 -22.12 -13.76
CA ALA A 141 5.95 -22.20 -12.32
C ALA A 141 5.90 -20.80 -11.67
N ALA A 142 6.85 -19.94 -12.05
CA ALA A 142 6.87 -18.55 -11.61
C ALA A 142 5.60 -17.77 -12.03
N SER A 143 5.17 -17.93 -13.28
CA SER A 143 3.94 -17.32 -13.79
C SER A 143 2.67 -17.86 -13.12
N ALA A 144 2.64 -19.15 -12.77
CA ALA A 144 1.51 -19.74 -12.06
C ALA A 144 1.36 -19.18 -10.64
N PHE A 145 2.48 -18.98 -9.94
CA PHE A 145 2.46 -18.32 -8.63
C PHE A 145 2.12 -16.82 -8.76
N ALA A 146 2.69 -16.12 -9.74
CA ALA A 146 2.33 -14.73 -10.05
C ALA A 146 0.82 -14.55 -10.29
N LYS A 147 0.19 -15.51 -10.97
CA LYS A 147 -1.26 -15.53 -11.19
C LYS A 147 -2.04 -15.63 -9.88
N GLN A 148 -1.63 -16.52 -8.96
CA GLN A 148 -2.30 -16.64 -7.65
C GLN A 148 -2.21 -15.33 -6.86
N LEU A 149 -1.06 -14.65 -6.90
CA LEU A 149 -0.86 -13.34 -6.26
C LEU A 149 -1.80 -12.27 -6.86
N SER A 150 -1.84 -12.15 -8.19
CA SER A 150 -2.72 -11.17 -8.86
C SER A 150 -4.20 -11.49 -8.67
N ASP A 151 -4.56 -12.77 -8.66
CA ASP A 151 -5.94 -13.22 -8.41
C ASP A 151 -6.36 -12.85 -6.99
N ALA A 152 -5.49 -13.00 -5.99
CA ALA A 152 -5.76 -12.54 -4.61
C ALA A 152 -5.94 -11.02 -4.54
N VAL A 153 -5.06 -10.25 -5.20
CA VAL A 153 -5.18 -8.78 -5.28
C VAL A 153 -6.52 -8.37 -5.88
N SER A 154 -6.93 -9.01 -6.97
CA SER A 154 -8.21 -8.73 -7.63
C SER A 154 -9.40 -9.14 -6.75
N THR A 155 -9.38 -10.34 -6.18
CA THR A 155 -10.48 -10.92 -5.39
C THR A 155 -10.78 -10.08 -4.15
N TYR A 156 -9.75 -9.70 -3.40
CA TYR A 156 -9.93 -8.96 -2.15
C TYR A 156 -9.82 -7.44 -2.34
N GLY A 157 -9.61 -6.97 -3.58
CA GLY A 157 -9.50 -5.55 -3.91
C GLY A 157 -8.33 -4.87 -3.20
N LEU A 158 -7.16 -5.52 -3.18
CA LEU A 158 -5.94 -4.99 -2.59
C LEU A 158 -5.25 -3.98 -3.54
N ASP A 159 -4.32 -3.20 -3.00
CA ASP A 159 -3.53 -2.23 -3.76
C ASP A 159 -2.21 -2.79 -4.27
N GLY A 160 -1.75 -3.94 -3.77
CA GLY A 160 -0.52 -4.56 -4.24
C GLY A 160 0.00 -5.74 -3.43
N ILE A 161 1.19 -6.21 -3.81
CA ILE A 161 1.94 -7.30 -3.17
C ILE A 161 3.26 -6.77 -2.64
N ASP A 162 3.63 -7.23 -1.46
CA ASP A 162 4.96 -7.08 -0.89
C ASP A 162 5.68 -8.44 -0.84
N PHE A 163 6.96 -8.46 -1.19
CA PHE A 163 7.79 -9.66 -1.13
C PHE A 163 8.77 -9.61 0.03
N ASP A 164 8.71 -10.62 0.89
CA ASP A 164 9.61 -10.81 2.02
C ASP A 164 10.25 -12.21 1.95
N ASP A 165 11.49 -12.29 1.46
CA ASP A 165 12.18 -13.57 1.21
C ASP A 165 12.94 -14.08 2.44
N GLU A 166 12.23 -14.17 3.55
CA GLU A 166 12.68 -14.86 4.76
C GLU A 166 11.95 -16.21 4.92
N TYR A 167 12.56 -17.10 5.69
CA TYR A 167 11.95 -18.37 6.14
C TYR A 167 11.51 -19.36 5.04
N ALA A 168 11.92 -19.21 3.79
CA ALA A 168 11.62 -20.20 2.75
C ALA A 168 12.23 -21.59 3.06
N GLU A 169 13.41 -21.62 3.70
CA GLU A 169 14.21 -22.83 3.95
C GLU A 169 14.56 -23.61 2.68
N TYR A 170 15.10 -22.91 1.70
CA TYR A 170 15.52 -23.45 0.40
C TYR A 170 16.24 -24.81 0.51
N GLY A 171 15.80 -25.80 -0.26
CA GLY A 171 16.29 -27.18 -0.23
C GLY A 171 15.44 -28.14 0.59
N ARG A 172 14.64 -27.63 1.54
CA ARG A 172 13.70 -28.44 2.31
C ARG A 172 12.68 -29.11 1.39
N ASN A 173 12.21 -30.29 1.77
CA ASN A 173 11.28 -31.12 0.99
C ASN A 173 11.77 -31.46 -0.43
N GLY A 174 13.09 -31.45 -0.66
CA GLY A 174 13.70 -31.74 -1.96
C GLY A 174 13.50 -30.64 -3.01
N THR A 175 13.19 -29.41 -2.57
CA THR A 175 13.13 -28.24 -3.44
C THR A 175 14.51 -27.82 -3.94
N GLY A 176 14.56 -27.02 -5.01
CA GLY A 176 15.82 -26.45 -5.50
C GLY A 176 16.41 -25.40 -4.55
N GLN A 177 17.70 -25.13 -4.70
CA GLN A 177 18.32 -23.93 -4.12
C GLN A 177 17.96 -22.68 -4.95
N PRO A 178 18.17 -21.46 -4.43
CA PRO A 178 17.95 -20.23 -5.19
C PRO A 178 18.66 -20.25 -6.54
N ASN A 179 17.97 -19.82 -7.59
CA ASN A 179 18.49 -19.71 -8.95
C ASN A 179 18.25 -18.29 -9.50
N ASP A 180 19.03 -17.91 -10.52
CA ASP A 180 19.06 -16.52 -11.01
C ASP A 180 17.78 -16.09 -11.73
N SER A 181 16.97 -17.04 -12.21
CA SER A 181 15.83 -16.79 -13.09
C SER A 181 14.50 -16.64 -12.36
N SER A 182 14.32 -17.34 -11.24
CA SER A 182 13.03 -17.52 -10.57
C SER A 182 12.35 -16.19 -10.25
N PHE A 183 13.05 -15.32 -9.52
CA PHE A 183 12.46 -14.06 -9.06
C PHE A 183 12.21 -13.08 -10.21
N VAL A 184 13.12 -13.05 -11.20
CA VAL A 184 12.96 -12.27 -12.44
C VAL A 184 11.72 -12.70 -13.21
N HIS A 185 11.48 -14.00 -13.36
CA HIS A 185 10.28 -14.52 -14.01
C HIS A 185 9.01 -14.20 -13.22
N LEU A 186 9.04 -14.38 -11.89
CA LEU A 186 7.90 -14.13 -11.01
C LEU A 186 7.46 -12.67 -11.07
N VAL A 187 8.39 -11.73 -10.83
CA VAL A 187 8.07 -10.30 -10.78
C VAL A 187 7.71 -9.76 -12.17
N SER A 188 8.32 -10.29 -13.23
CA SER A 188 7.92 -9.93 -14.60
C SER A 188 6.47 -10.32 -14.87
N ALA A 189 6.10 -11.58 -14.61
CA ALA A 189 4.73 -12.05 -14.80
C ALA A 189 3.73 -11.31 -13.89
N LEU A 190 4.10 -11.04 -12.64
CA LEU A 190 3.24 -10.33 -11.71
C LEU A 190 2.98 -8.89 -12.17
N ARG A 191 4.02 -8.16 -12.61
CA ARG A 191 3.85 -6.81 -13.14
C ARG A 191 2.96 -6.81 -14.39
N ASP A 192 3.08 -7.81 -15.25
CA ASP A 192 2.24 -7.92 -16.45
C ASP A 192 0.76 -8.20 -16.08
N ASN A 193 0.52 -9.01 -15.04
CA ASN A 193 -0.83 -9.33 -14.56
C ASN A 193 -1.51 -8.14 -13.85
N MET A 194 -0.75 -7.26 -13.18
CA MET A 194 -1.29 -6.14 -12.41
C MET A 194 -0.49 -4.83 -12.61
N PRO A 195 -0.48 -4.27 -13.83
CA PRO A 195 0.40 -3.16 -14.21
C PRO A 195 0.20 -1.91 -13.36
N ASN A 196 -1.01 -1.69 -12.86
CA ASN A 196 -1.40 -0.50 -12.09
C ASN A 196 -1.40 -0.72 -10.57
N LYS A 197 -0.89 -1.85 -10.08
CA LYS A 197 -0.83 -2.17 -8.65
C LYS A 197 0.58 -2.00 -8.09
N LEU A 198 0.68 -1.87 -6.78
CA LEU A 198 1.95 -1.74 -6.09
C LEU A 198 2.67 -3.11 -6.02
N ILE A 199 3.98 -3.08 -6.24
CA ILE A 199 4.88 -4.20 -5.93
C ILE A 199 6.01 -3.64 -5.09
N SER A 200 6.21 -4.16 -3.88
CA SER A 200 7.31 -3.77 -3.00
C SER A 200 8.23 -4.93 -2.67
N LEU A 201 9.43 -4.58 -2.21
CA LEU A 201 10.46 -5.52 -1.81
C LEU A 201 10.97 -5.18 -0.40
N TYR A 202 10.77 -6.10 0.54
CA TYR A 202 11.54 -6.16 1.77
C TYR A 202 12.96 -6.62 1.40
N ASN A 203 13.96 -5.74 1.52
CA ASN A 203 15.28 -5.91 0.89
C ASN A 203 16.17 -6.91 1.64
N ILE A 204 15.74 -8.16 1.67
CA ILE A 204 16.42 -9.29 2.32
C ILE A 204 16.27 -10.57 1.49
N GLY A 205 17.06 -11.58 1.87
CA GLY A 205 16.95 -12.92 1.31
C GLY A 205 17.55 -13.08 -0.10
N PRO A 206 17.59 -14.32 -0.60
CA PRO A 206 18.14 -14.63 -1.92
C PRO A 206 17.51 -13.86 -3.08
N SER A 207 16.23 -13.51 -2.99
CA SER A 207 15.50 -12.78 -4.05
C SER A 207 15.98 -11.34 -4.22
N ALA A 208 16.30 -10.64 -3.13
CA ALA A 208 16.72 -9.25 -3.16
C ALA A 208 18.04 -9.01 -3.93
N THR A 209 18.86 -10.06 -4.13
CA THR A 209 20.12 -9.99 -4.90
C THR A 209 20.01 -10.56 -6.31
N ARG A 210 18.83 -11.06 -6.73
CA ARG A 210 18.59 -11.73 -8.02
C ARG A 210 17.57 -10.98 -8.87
N LEU A 211 17.89 -9.72 -9.16
CA LEU A 211 17.00 -8.79 -9.85
C LEU A 211 17.24 -8.70 -11.37
N SER A 212 18.15 -9.52 -11.91
CA SER A 212 18.50 -9.49 -13.34
C SER A 212 18.82 -10.88 -13.87
N TYR A 213 18.19 -11.25 -14.99
CA TYR A 213 18.42 -12.52 -15.68
C TYR A 213 18.02 -12.42 -17.15
N GLY A 214 18.80 -13.03 -18.05
CA GLY A 214 18.47 -13.10 -19.48
C GLY A 214 18.27 -11.75 -20.16
N GLY A 215 19.02 -10.71 -19.75
CA GLY A 215 18.90 -9.34 -20.27
C GLY A 215 17.72 -8.54 -19.72
N VAL A 216 16.94 -9.09 -18.79
CA VAL A 216 15.84 -8.39 -18.11
C VAL A 216 16.25 -8.02 -16.69
N ASN A 217 16.17 -6.74 -16.35
CA ASN A 217 16.28 -6.24 -14.98
C ASN A 217 14.89 -5.86 -14.46
N ILE A 218 14.51 -6.37 -13.29
CA ILE A 218 13.18 -6.16 -12.69
C ILE A 218 13.11 -5.01 -11.68
N SER A 219 14.20 -4.27 -11.44
CA SER A 219 14.23 -3.20 -10.43
C SER A 219 13.14 -2.14 -10.69
N SER A 220 12.97 -1.73 -11.95
CA SER A 220 11.95 -0.75 -12.34
C SER A 220 10.51 -1.28 -12.29
N LYS A 221 10.33 -2.60 -12.10
CA LYS A 221 9.01 -3.20 -11.89
C LYS A 221 8.54 -3.10 -10.44
N PHE A 222 9.39 -2.66 -9.51
CA PHE A 222 9.01 -2.36 -8.13
C PHE A 222 8.60 -0.89 -7.98
N ASN A 223 7.61 -0.66 -7.13
CA ASN A 223 7.24 0.68 -6.69
C ASN A 223 8.05 1.10 -5.48
N TYR A 224 8.37 0.19 -4.56
CA TYR A 224 9.08 0.51 -3.33
C TYR A 224 10.07 -0.59 -2.96
N ALA A 225 11.12 -0.22 -2.23
CA ALA A 225 11.94 -1.17 -1.49
C ALA A 225 12.40 -0.56 -0.16
N TRP A 226 12.56 -1.38 0.85
CA TRP A 226 12.85 -0.90 2.20
C TRP A 226 13.82 -1.79 2.96
N ASN A 227 14.55 -1.16 3.88
CA ASN A 227 15.48 -1.79 4.81
C ASN A 227 14.75 -2.83 5.67
N PRO A 228 15.27 -4.06 5.79
CA PRO A 228 14.65 -5.09 6.62
C PRO A 228 15.12 -5.07 8.08
N TYR A 229 16.11 -4.25 8.43
CA TYR A 229 16.73 -4.29 9.75
C TYR A 229 16.18 -3.18 10.65
N TYR A 230 15.21 -3.50 11.49
CA TYR A 230 14.55 -2.53 12.38
C TYR A 230 15.51 -1.84 13.34
N GLY A 231 15.27 -0.55 13.57
CA GLY A 231 16.11 0.32 14.40
C GLY A 231 17.37 0.83 13.70
N THR A 232 17.54 0.54 12.39
CA THR A 232 18.77 0.85 11.65
C THR A 232 18.54 1.72 10.42
N TRP A 233 19.64 2.14 9.81
CA TRP A 233 19.69 2.78 8.50
C TRP A 233 20.51 1.93 7.53
N GLY A 234 19.85 1.37 6.52
CA GLY A 234 20.47 0.57 5.47
C GLY A 234 19.83 0.86 4.12
N VAL A 235 20.54 1.53 3.21
CA VAL A 235 20.00 1.89 1.89
C VAL A 235 19.80 0.61 1.06
N PRO A 236 18.56 0.32 0.59
CA PRO A 236 18.32 -0.85 -0.26
C PRO A 236 19.16 -0.78 -1.55
N GLY A 237 19.84 -1.88 -1.90
CA GLY A 237 20.76 -1.97 -3.04
C GLY A 237 20.08 -2.09 -4.42
N ILE A 238 18.76 -1.98 -4.49
CA ILE A 238 17.98 -2.02 -5.73
C ILE A 238 18.09 -0.68 -6.49
N ALA A 239 18.15 -0.73 -7.82
CA ALA A 239 18.22 0.44 -8.68
C ALA A 239 16.86 1.17 -8.80
N LEU A 240 16.41 1.78 -7.69
CA LEU A 240 15.24 2.65 -7.61
C LEU A 240 15.67 4.07 -7.22
N PRO A 241 14.92 5.11 -7.65
CA PRO A 241 15.17 6.47 -7.18
C PRO A 241 14.91 6.58 -5.67
N LYS A 242 15.60 7.50 -4.98
CA LYS A 242 15.47 7.71 -3.53
C LYS A 242 14.03 7.93 -3.06
N ALA A 243 13.20 8.54 -3.90
CA ALA A 243 11.78 8.76 -3.63
C ALA A 243 10.99 7.45 -3.36
N ASN A 244 11.53 6.32 -3.79
CA ASN A 244 10.91 4.99 -3.71
C ASN A 244 11.61 4.06 -2.72
N LEU A 245 12.58 4.57 -1.97
CA LEU A 245 13.41 3.79 -1.05
C LEU A 245 13.20 4.23 0.40
N SER A 246 13.14 3.25 1.31
CA SER A 246 13.21 3.47 2.76
C SER A 246 14.49 2.87 3.34
N PRO A 247 15.55 3.66 3.55
CA PRO A 247 16.71 3.18 4.28
C PRO A 247 16.43 3.02 5.79
N ALA A 248 15.49 3.79 6.32
CA ALA A 248 15.03 3.66 7.69
C ALA A 248 14.01 2.52 7.81
N ALA A 249 14.10 1.78 8.91
CA ALA A 249 13.09 0.82 9.32
C ALA A 249 12.98 0.84 10.85
N ILE A 250 11.75 0.84 11.38
CA ILE A 250 11.50 0.77 12.82
C ILE A 250 10.48 -0.31 13.14
N ASP A 251 10.61 -0.86 14.33
CA ASP A 251 9.64 -1.73 14.98
C ASP A 251 9.10 -1.02 16.22
N PHE A 252 7.78 -0.86 16.30
CA PHE A 252 7.12 -0.20 17.45
C PHE A 252 7.39 -0.91 18.78
N ALA A 253 7.66 -2.22 18.77
CA ALA A 253 7.90 -3.00 19.98
C ALA A 253 9.32 -2.82 20.55
N SER A 254 10.32 -2.54 19.71
CA SER A 254 11.73 -2.60 20.09
C SER A 254 12.54 -1.34 19.80
N THR A 255 12.15 -0.54 18.82
CA THR A 255 12.88 0.68 18.45
C THR A 255 12.48 1.85 19.35
N SER A 256 13.43 2.51 20.00
CA SER A 256 13.12 3.69 20.83
C SER A 256 12.53 4.85 20.01
N SER A 257 11.69 5.69 20.63
CA SER A 257 11.11 6.87 19.99
C SER A 257 12.17 7.87 19.52
N THR A 258 13.28 7.99 20.26
CA THR A 258 14.44 8.81 19.88
C THR A 258 15.12 8.29 18.62
N THR A 259 15.32 6.97 18.53
CA THR A 259 15.88 6.33 17.32
C THR A 259 14.95 6.52 16.12
N ALA A 260 13.64 6.30 16.29
CA ALA A 260 12.66 6.51 15.24
C ALA A 260 12.65 7.96 14.74
N ALA A 261 12.64 8.94 15.64
CA ALA A 261 12.74 10.35 15.25
C ALA A 261 14.06 10.65 14.51
N SER A 262 15.19 10.10 14.96
CA SER A 262 16.49 10.27 14.30
C SER A 262 16.50 9.72 12.87
N LEU A 263 15.97 8.51 12.68
CA LEU A 263 15.85 7.88 11.37
C LEU A 263 14.89 8.64 10.44
N ALA A 264 13.78 9.14 10.98
CA ALA A 264 12.84 9.98 10.23
C ALA A 264 13.48 11.29 9.78
N ARG A 265 14.24 11.96 10.66
CA ARG A 265 15.01 13.16 10.29
C ARG A 265 16.01 12.86 9.18
N ARG A 266 16.74 11.75 9.30
CA ARG A 266 17.72 11.32 8.30
C ARG A 266 17.07 11.01 6.95
N THR A 267 15.87 10.42 6.96
CA THR A 267 15.06 10.15 5.76
C THR A 267 14.81 11.44 4.98
N VAL A 268 14.36 12.49 5.66
CA VAL A 268 14.12 13.80 5.03
C VAL A 268 15.43 14.46 4.58
N SER A 269 16.45 14.52 5.45
CA SER A 269 17.70 15.24 5.15
C SER A 269 18.48 14.61 3.99
N GLU A 270 18.42 13.29 3.83
CA GLU A 270 19.09 12.60 2.72
C GLU A 270 18.21 12.45 1.46
N GLY A 271 16.99 12.97 1.48
CA GLY A 271 16.08 13.03 0.33
C GLY A 271 15.43 11.68 -0.03
N TYR A 272 15.24 10.79 0.94
CA TYR A 272 14.51 9.54 0.75
C TYR A 272 13.01 9.74 0.91
N GLY A 273 12.23 9.06 0.07
CA GLY A 273 10.79 9.28 -0.04
C GLY A 273 9.93 8.24 0.66
N VAL A 274 10.52 7.30 1.41
CA VAL A 274 9.75 6.28 2.15
C VAL A 274 10.30 6.13 3.57
N TYR A 275 9.40 5.85 4.52
CA TYR A 275 9.72 5.56 5.92
C TYR A 275 8.94 4.32 6.39
N LEU A 276 9.66 3.20 6.58
CA LEU A 276 9.08 1.91 6.97
C LEU A 276 8.88 1.82 8.49
N THR A 277 7.69 1.40 8.89
CA THR A 277 7.34 1.03 10.27
C THR A 277 6.70 -0.34 10.32
N TYR A 278 6.91 -1.05 11.42
CA TYR A 278 6.44 -2.41 11.63
C TYR A 278 5.82 -2.60 13.01
N ASN A 279 4.83 -3.49 13.07
CA ASN A 279 4.17 -3.99 14.29
C ASN A 279 3.41 -2.91 15.08
N LEU A 280 2.68 -2.05 14.37
CA LEU A 280 1.73 -1.14 15.02
C LEU A 280 0.59 -1.95 15.65
N ASP A 281 0.46 -1.84 16.97
CA ASP A 281 -0.55 -2.55 17.75
C ASP A 281 -1.82 -1.71 18.01
N GLY A 282 -2.73 -2.24 18.84
CA GLY A 282 -3.98 -1.58 19.19
C GLY A 282 -3.89 -0.50 20.27
N SER A 283 -2.73 -0.32 20.90
CA SER A 283 -2.57 0.66 21.97
C SER A 283 -2.42 2.08 21.42
N ASP A 284 -2.70 3.08 22.25
CA ASP A 284 -2.41 4.48 21.90
C ASP A 284 -0.90 4.72 21.91
N ARG A 285 -0.34 4.91 20.70
CA ARG A 285 1.08 5.20 20.47
C ARG A 285 1.32 6.65 20.03
N HIS A 286 0.36 7.57 20.21
CA HIS A 286 0.43 8.90 19.58
C HIS A 286 1.72 9.66 19.95
N THR A 287 2.20 9.60 21.19
CA THR A 287 3.45 10.27 21.59
C THR A 287 4.66 9.73 20.82
N TYR A 288 4.72 8.41 20.60
CA TYR A 288 5.77 7.78 19.80
C TYR A 288 5.64 8.20 18.34
N VAL A 289 4.43 8.11 17.78
CA VAL A 289 4.12 8.45 16.39
C VAL A 289 4.41 9.92 16.10
N SER A 290 4.08 10.82 17.02
CA SER A 290 4.44 12.25 17.00
C SER A 290 5.95 12.47 16.91
N GLY A 291 6.75 11.58 17.50
CA GLY A 291 8.21 11.64 17.42
C GLY A 291 8.74 11.64 15.99
N PHE A 292 8.29 10.69 15.15
CA PHE A 292 8.73 10.62 13.75
C PHE A 292 7.93 11.54 12.83
N THR A 293 6.62 11.74 13.06
CA THR A 293 5.78 12.60 12.20
C THR A 293 6.20 14.06 12.24
N ARG A 294 6.68 14.57 13.39
CA ARG A 294 7.30 15.92 13.44
C ARG A 294 8.49 16.06 12.50
N GLN A 295 9.29 15.00 12.35
CA GLN A 295 10.47 15.04 11.49
C GLN A 295 10.09 14.87 10.01
N LEU A 296 9.16 13.97 9.70
CA LEU A 296 8.74 13.71 8.32
C LEU A 296 7.86 14.84 7.75
N TYR A 297 6.98 15.41 8.57
CA TYR A 297 5.86 16.24 8.11
C TYR A 297 5.70 17.56 8.86
N GLY A 298 6.52 17.85 9.88
CA GLY A 298 6.38 19.05 10.70
C GLY A 298 5.07 19.10 11.50
N SER A 299 4.48 17.95 11.84
CA SER A 299 3.21 17.85 12.58
C SER A 299 3.26 16.74 13.61
N ASP A 300 2.61 16.98 14.75
CA ASP A 300 2.23 15.90 15.68
C ASP A 300 1.18 14.96 15.06
N ALA A 301 1.06 13.78 15.64
CA ALA A 301 -0.01 12.84 15.38
C ALA A 301 -1.10 12.93 16.45
N VAL A 302 -2.34 12.75 16.03
CA VAL A 302 -3.54 12.63 16.86
C VAL A 302 -4.09 11.22 16.72
N TYR A 303 -4.35 10.57 17.85
CA TYR A 303 -5.00 9.26 17.91
C TYR A 303 -6.51 9.41 18.05
N THR A 304 -7.25 8.62 17.27
CA THR A 304 -8.71 8.48 17.37
C THR A 304 -9.02 7.00 17.56
N PRO A 305 -9.60 6.60 18.71
CA PRO A 305 -9.84 5.19 19.05
C PRO A 305 -10.80 4.47 18.10
#